data_AF-A0A958MEY0-F1
#
_entry.id   AF-A0A958MEY0-F1
#
_cell.length_a   1.000
_cell.length_b   1.000
_cell.length_c   1.000
_cell.angle_alpha   90.00
_cell.angle_beta   90.00
_cell.angle_gamma   90.00
#
_symmetry.space_group_name_H-M   'P 1'
#
loop_
_entity.id
_entity.type
_entity.pdbx_description
1 polymer ?
#
loop_
_entity_poly.entity_id
_entity_poly.type
_entity_poly.pdbx_seq_one_letter_code
_entity_poly.pdbx_strand_id
1 'polypeptide(L)'
;MAAGTILGGVWADYSWGRFWGWDPKETWAFIALMGYLALLHARLVGWVKDFGILAGSVVSFSLVIMAWYGVNFVLGAGLHSYGFGAGGVEYVSAFVGLHIIYVVYAIFIKSRVI
;
A
#
# COMPACT_ATOMS: atom_id res chain seq x y z
N MET A 1 6.80 0.41 8.87
CA MET A 1 5.35 0.21 8.67
C MET A 1 4.67 -0.34 9.91
N ALA A 2 5.07 -1.52 10.44
CA ALA A 2 4.45 -2.13 11.62
C ALA A 2 4.29 -1.17 12.82
N ALA A 3 5.35 -0.47 13.20
CA ALA A 3 5.29 0.52 14.28
C ALA A 3 4.28 1.66 13.98
N GLY A 4 4.22 2.14 12.74
CA GLY A 4 3.26 3.16 12.34
C GLY A 4 1.81 2.66 12.38
N THR A 5 1.56 1.42 11.97
CA THR A 5 0.23 0.79 12.07
C THR A 5 -0.21 0.65 13.53
N ILE A 6 0.70 0.23 14.42
CA ILE A 6 0.41 0.10 15.85
C ILE A 6 0.16 1.48 16.49
N LEU A 7 1.01 2.46 16.21
CA LEU A 7 0.82 3.84 16.70
C LEU A 7 -0.49 4.44 16.20
N GLY A 8 -0.91 4.12 14.97
CA GLY A 8 -2.22 4.50 14.44
C GLY A 8 -3.37 3.89 15.25
N GLY A 9 -3.29 2.61 15.62
CA GLY A 9 -4.27 1.96 16.48
C GLY A 9 -4.31 2.56 17.90
N VAL A 10 -3.16 2.90 18.48
CA VAL A 10 -3.09 3.60 19.77
C VAL A 10 -3.81 4.95 19.69
N TRP A 11 -3.58 5.71 18.62
CA TRP A 11 -4.26 6.98 18.40
C TRP A 11 -5.78 6.82 18.23
N ALA A 12 -6.23 5.78 17.52
CA ALA A 12 -7.64 5.46 17.35
C ALA A 12 -8.31 5.14 18.70
N ASP A 13 -7.61 4.44 19.60
CA ASP A 13 -8.07 4.14 20.95
C ASP A 13 -8.32 5.41 21.76
N TYR A 14 -7.36 6.34 21.75
CA TYR A 14 -7.51 7.63 22.41
C TYR A 14 -8.59 8.53 21.79
N SER A 15 -8.88 8.38 20.50
CA SER A 15 -9.81 9.27 19.78
C SER A 15 -11.25 8.78 19.81
N TRP A 16 -11.46 7.47 19.75
CA TRP A 16 -12.78 6.86 19.59
C TRP A 16 -13.06 5.71 20.56
N GLY A 17 -12.18 5.47 21.53
CA GLY A 17 -12.36 4.43 22.55
C GLY A 17 -12.21 3.00 22.03
N ARG A 18 -11.58 2.81 20.86
CA ARG A 18 -11.21 1.49 20.35
C ARG A 18 -9.89 1.51 19.59
N PHE A 19 -9.05 0.52 19.89
CA PHE A 19 -7.77 0.32 19.22
C PHE A 19 -7.89 -0.08 17.73
N TRP A 20 -8.89 -0.90 17.40
CA TRP A 20 -9.10 -1.42 16.05
C TRP A 20 -10.57 -1.82 15.84
N GLY A 21 -11.13 -1.51 14.68
CA GLY A 21 -12.52 -1.69 14.30
C GLY A 21 -12.79 -2.33 12.93
N TRP A 22 -11.76 -2.77 12.20
CA TRP A 22 -11.84 -3.32 10.84
C TRP A 22 -12.54 -2.41 9.83
N ASP A 23 -12.45 -1.09 10.00
CA ASP A 23 -12.94 -0.18 8.96
C ASP A 23 -12.04 -0.29 7.70
N PRO A 24 -12.47 0.25 6.55
CA PRO A 24 -11.69 0.13 5.32
C PRO A 24 -10.25 0.62 5.47
N LYS A 25 -9.99 1.67 6.26
CA LYS A 25 -8.63 2.20 6.39
C LYS A 25 -7.71 1.32 7.22
N GLU A 26 -8.20 0.84 8.35
CA GLU A 26 -7.52 -0.16 9.16
C GLU A 26 -7.25 -1.45 8.37
N THR A 27 -8.26 -1.94 7.64
CA THR A 27 -8.15 -3.16 6.83
C THR A 27 -7.06 -3.00 5.75
N TRP A 28 -7.05 -1.89 5.02
CA TRP A 28 -6.02 -1.63 4.01
C TRP A 28 -4.64 -1.35 4.60
N ALA A 29 -4.55 -0.75 5.80
CA ALA A 29 -3.29 -0.62 6.52
C ALA A 29 -2.71 -2.00 6.90
N PHE A 30 -3.56 -2.95 7.30
CA PHE A 30 -3.16 -4.33 7.56
C PHE A 30 -2.74 -5.06 6.28
N ILE A 31 -3.50 -4.93 5.18
CA ILE A 31 -3.15 -5.52 3.87
C ILE A 31 -1.80 -5.00 3.39
N ALA A 32 -1.55 -3.69 3.48
CA ALA A 32 -0.28 -3.10 3.09
C ALA A 32 0.88 -3.65 3.94
N LEU A 33 0.68 -3.80 5.25
CA LEU A 33 1.65 -4.44 6.15
C LEU A 33 1.94 -5.88 5.76
N MET A 34 0.90 -6.68 5.48
CA MET A 34 1.04 -8.06 5.02
C MET A 34 1.76 -8.14 3.67
N GLY A 35 1.48 -7.22 2.74
CA GLY A 35 2.16 -7.17 1.44
C GLY A 35 3.67 -6.94 1.55
N TYR A 36 4.09 -5.98 2.38
CA TYR A 36 5.52 -5.77 2.63
C TYR A 36 6.16 -6.92 3.42
N LEU A 37 5.45 -7.50 4.39
CA LEU A 37 5.96 -8.67 5.13
C LEU A 37 6.14 -9.89 4.23
N ALA A 38 5.19 -10.15 3.32
CA ALA A 38 5.30 -11.23 2.35
C ALA A 38 6.51 -11.04 1.43
N LEU A 39 6.75 -9.81 0.96
CA LEU A 39 7.93 -9.50 0.13
C LEU A 39 9.25 -9.71 0.89
N LEU A 40 9.30 -9.27 2.15
CA LEU A 40 10.48 -9.47 3.00
C LEU A 40 10.69 -10.96 3.32
N HIS A 41 9.63 -11.70 3.60
CA HIS A 41 9.70 -13.14 3.81
C HIS A 41 10.23 -13.86 2.57
N ALA A 42 9.72 -13.49 1.39
CA ALA A 42 10.19 -14.05 0.13
C ALA A 42 11.68 -13.74 -0.15
N ARG A 43 12.21 -12.60 0.31
CA ARG A 43 13.67 -12.32 0.31
C ARG A 43 14.41 -13.30 1.21
N LEU A 44 13.94 -13.46 2.45
CA LEU A 44 14.61 -14.27 3.48
C LEU A 44 14.67 -15.75 3.10
N VAL A 45 13.63 -16.27 2.44
CA VAL A 45 13.57 -17.66 1.95
C VAL A 45 14.30 -17.83 0.59
N GLY A 46 14.80 -16.75 0.01
CA GLY A 46 15.56 -16.78 -1.25
C GLY A 46 14.71 -16.89 -2.52
N TRP A 47 13.39 -16.71 -2.43
CA TRP A 47 12.48 -16.72 -3.57
C TRP A 47 12.64 -15.49 -4.47
N VAL A 48 12.99 -14.34 -3.88
CA VAL A 48 13.26 -13.10 -4.62
C VAL A 48 14.63 -12.56 -4.29
N LYS A 49 15.38 -12.21 -5.34
CA LYS A 49 16.69 -11.54 -5.27
C LYS A 49 16.52 -10.02 -5.23
N ASP A 50 17.62 -9.28 -5.17
CA ASP A 50 17.63 -7.81 -4.99
C ASP A 50 16.67 -7.07 -5.92
N PHE A 51 16.68 -7.40 -7.22
CA PHE A 51 15.78 -6.77 -8.17
C PHE A 51 14.29 -7.08 -7.93
N GLY A 52 13.98 -8.32 -7.53
CA GLY A 52 12.59 -8.69 -7.24
C GLY A 52 12.04 -7.94 -6.03
N ILE A 53 12.91 -7.57 -5.09
CA ILE A 53 12.55 -6.75 -3.94
C ILE A 53 12.39 -5.29 -4.33
N LEU A 54 13.26 -4.77 -5.21
CA LEU A 54 13.10 -3.42 -5.74
C LEU A 54 11.78 -3.27 -6.51
N ALA A 55 11.52 -4.17 -7.46
CA ALA A 55 10.29 -4.20 -8.23
C ALA A 55 9.05 -4.43 -7.35
N GLY A 56 9.12 -5.42 -6.46
CA GLY A 56 8.04 -5.74 -5.52
C GLY A 56 7.73 -4.60 -4.55
N SER A 57 8.73 -3.83 -4.10
CA SER A 57 8.52 -2.71 -3.18
C SER A 57 7.75 -1.57 -3.83
N VAL A 58 7.98 -1.34 -5.13
CA VAL A 58 7.22 -0.36 -5.92
C VAL A 58 5.78 -0.82 -6.12
N VAL A 59 5.55 -2.11 -6.39
CA VAL A 59 4.20 -2.66 -6.51
C VAL A 59 3.45 -2.62 -5.17
N SER A 60 4.09 -3.02 -4.07
CA SER A 60 3.51 -2.96 -2.72
C SER A 60 3.16 -1.54 -2.27
N PHE A 61 3.78 -0.52 -2.87
CA PHE A 61 3.40 0.88 -2.62
C PHE A 61 1.97 1.18 -3.08
N SER A 62 1.44 0.46 -4.07
CA SER A 62 0.02 0.58 -4.46
C SER A 62 -0.94 0.25 -3.32
N LEU A 63 -0.57 -0.67 -2.43
CA LEU A 63 -1.39 -1.00 -1.25
C LEU A 63 -1.46 0.19 -0.27
N VAL A 64 -0.36 0.96 -0.16
CA VAL A 64 -0.30 2.19 0.63
C VAL A 64 -1.16 3.28 -0.01
N ILE A 65 -1.11 3.42 -1.33
CA ILE A 65 -1.96 4.36 -2.07
C ILE A 65 -3.43 4.02 -1.87
N MET A 66 -3.80 2.74 -1.86
CA MET A 66 -5.17 2.33 -1.59
C MET A 66 -5.60 2.69 -0.17
N ALA A 67 -4.76 2.46 0.84
CA ALA A 67 -5.04 2.83 2.23
C ALA A 67 -5.18 4.35 2.42
N TRP A 68 -4.38 5.15 1.71
CA TRP A 68 -4.32 6.59 1.92
C TRP A 68 -5.27 7.37 1.01
N TYR A 69 -5.30 7.07 -0.29
CA TYR A 69 -6.15 7.73 -1.27
C TYR A 69 -7.42 6.93 -1.54
N GLY A 70 -7.29 5.63 -1.82
CA GLY A 70 -8.42 4.78 -2.23
C GLY A 70 -9.55 4.72 -1.20
N VAL A 71 -9.24 4.57 0.09
CA VAL A 71 -10.26 4.55 1.15
C VAL A 71 -11.01 5.87 1.24
N ASN A 72 -10.32 7.00 1.10
CA ASN A 72 -10.95 8.32 1.21
C ASN A 72 -11.83 8.63 -0.02
N PHE A 73 -11.34 8.38 -1.24
CA PHE A 73 -11.96 8.88 -2.47
C PHE A 73 -12.67 7.82 -3.33
N VAL A 74 -12.33 6.54 -3.19
CA VAL A 74 -12.94 5.44 -3.97
C VAL A 74 -14.00 4.71 -3.15
N LEU A 75 -13.69 4.40 -1.88
CA LEU A 75 -14.63 3.70 -0.99
C LEU A 75 -15.51 4.66 -0.19
N GLY A 76 -14.97 5.82 0.21
CA GLY A 76 -15.72 6.88 0.90
C GLY A 76 -16.33 6.46 2.25
N ALA A 77 -15.88 5.36 2.84
CA ALA A 77 -16.53 4.72 3.99
C ALA A 77 -15.57 4.54 5.18
N GLY A 78 -16.11 4.66 6.39
CA GLY A 78 -15.39 4.47 7.66
C GLY A 78 -15.08 5.78 8.39
N LEU A 79 -14.84 5.70 9.71
CA LEU A 79 -14.52 6.85 10.57
C LEU A 79 -13.22 7.56 10.18
N HIS A 80 -12.34 6.85 9.48
CA HIS A 80 -11.08 7.39 9.01
C HIS A 80 -11.15 8.03 7.61
N SER A 81 -12.33 8.07 7.00
CA SER A 81 -12.54 8.75 5.73
C SER A 81 -12.82 10.23 5.98
N TYR A 82 -11.90 11.09 5.54
CA TYR A 82 -12.01 12.55 5.72
C TYR A 82 -11.95 13.32 4.40
N GLY A 83 -11.55 12.66 3.31
CA GLY A 83 -11.45 13.28 2.00
C GLY A 83 -12.77 13.19 1.26
N PHE A 84 -13.58 14.25 1.31
CA PHE A 84 -14.79 14.39 0.48
C PHE A 84 -14.52 15.46 -0.58
N GLY A 85 -13.92 15.05 -1.70
CA GLY A 85 -13.57 15.96 -2.79
C GLY A 85 -13.81 15.31 -4.14
N ALA A 86 -14.43 16.05 -5.06
CA ALA A 86 -14.53 15.66 -6.46
C ALA A 86 -13.23 16.06 -7.17
N GLY A 87 -12.31 15.12 -7.35
CA GLY A 87 -11.06 15.34 -8.10
C GLY A 87 -9.86 14.58 -7.53
N GLY A 88 -8.88 14.28 -8.39
CA GLY A 88 -7.63 13.61 -8.01
C GLY A 88 -7.51 12.14 -8.43
N VAL A 89 -8.63 11.48 -8.73
CA VAL A 89 -8.64 10.05 -9.08
C VAL A 89 -7.86 9.84 -10.38
N GLU A 90 -7.98 10.76 -11.33
CA GLU A 90 -7.24 10.79 -12.59
C GLU A 90 -5.72 10.85 -12.34
N TYR A 91 -5.24 11.76 -11.50
CA TYR A 91 -3.80 11.89 -11.22
C TYR A 91 -3.24 10.67 -10.49
N VAL A 92 -3.99 10.14 -9.51
CA VAL A 92 -3.55 8.97 -8.73
C VAL A 92 -3.58 7.71 -9.58
N SER A 93 -4.62 7.51 -10.38
CA SER A 93 -4.70 6.37 -11.32
C SER A 93 -3.62 6.44 -12.40
N ALA A 94 -3.33 7.64 -12.92
CA ALA A 94 -2.21 7.84 -13.84
C ALA A 94 -0.87 7.51 -13.17
N PHE A 95 -0.65 7.97 -11.93
CA PHE A 95 0.57 7.65 -11.18
C PHE A 95 0.73 6.15 -10.93
N VAL A 96 -0.35 5.46 -10.53
CA VAL A 96 -0.36 4.01 -10.34
C VAL A 96 -0.05 3.31 -11.66
N GLY A 97 -0.73 3.68 -12.74
CA GLY A 97 -0.48 3.13 -14.08
C GLY A 97 0.97 3.32 -14.52
N LEU A 98 1.52 4.53 -14.37
CA LEU A 98 2.90 4.83 -14.76
C LEU A 98 3.93 4.02 -13.97
N HIS A 99 3.77 3.86 -12.66
CA HIS A 99 4.74 3.07 -11.90
C HIS A 99 4.63 1.58 -12.24
N ILE A 100 3.44 1.06 -12.53
CA ILE A 100 3.26 -0.34 -12.94
C ILE A 100 3.93 -0.57 -14.29
N ILE A 101 3.71 0.34 -15.24
CA ILE A 101 4.39 0.33 -16.55
C ILE A 101 5.90 0.36 -16.37
N TYR A 102 6.41 1.23 -15.49
CA TYR A 102 7.84 1.32 -15.19
C TYR A 102 8.40 0.00 -14.65
N VAL A 103 7.69 -0.65 -13.71
CA VAL A 103 8.10 -1.96 -13.16
C VAL A 103 8.10 -3.04 -14.24
N VAL A 104 7.05 -3.10 -15.07
CA VAL A 104 6.97 -4.06 -16.18
C VAL A 104 8.12 -3.84 -17.18
N TYR A 105 8.39 -2.59 -17.53
CA TYR A 105 9.50 -2.21 -18.40
C TYR A 105 10.86 -2.61 -17.79
N ALA A 106 11.08 -2.35 -16.51
CA ALA A 106 12.31 -2.73 -15.82
C ALA A 106 12.50 -4.25 -15.79
N ILE A 107 11.43 -5.02 -15.57
CA ILE A 107 11.45 -6.49 -15.61
C ILE A 107 11.81 -6.96 -17.02
N PHE A 108 11.19 -6.36 -18.05
CA PHE A 108 11.44 -6.69 -19.45
C PHE A 108 12.88 -6.40 -19.89
N ILE A 109 13.46 -5.26 -19.48
CA ILE A 109 14.88 -4.99 -19.77
C ILE A 109 15.77 -6.01 -19.08
N LYS A 110 15.49 -6.31 -17.81
CA LYS A 110 16.30 -7.25 -17.06
C LYS A 110 16.33 -8.63 -17.70
N SER A 111 15.21 -9.10 -18.26
CA SER A 111 15.15 -10.40 -18.95
C SER A 111 15.86 -10.43 -20.32
N ARG A 112 16.32 -9.27 -20.83
CA ARG A 112 17.10 -9.16 -22.07
C ARG A 112 18.60 -9.03 -21.84
N VAL A 113 19.03 -8.66 -20.65
CA VAL A 113 20.44 -8.39 -20.28
C VAL A 113 21.12 -9.61 -19.65
N ILE A 114 20.36 -10.66 -19.34
CA ILE A 114 20.82 -11.95 -18.82
C ILE A 114 20.48 -13.02 -19.87
#